data_AF-A0A7X5INS5-F1
#
_entry.id   AF-A0A7X5INS5-F1
#
_cell.length_a   1.000
_cell.length_b   1.000
_cell.length_c   1.000
_cell.angle_alpha   90.00
_cell.angle_beta   90.00
_cell.angle_gamma   90.00
#
_symmetry.space_group_name_H-M   'P 1'
#
loop_
_entity.id
_entity.type
_entity.pdbx_description
1 polymer ?
#
loop_
_entity_poly.entity_id
_entity_poly.type
_entity_poly.pdbx_seq_one_letter_code
_entity_poly.pdbx_strand_id
1 'polypeptide(L)'
;MRDTVSFSQDSFHATIYLPSLLDLPVKNVHKIFTIMLWDDRENEQAIRDTELFLEDIVPESKQAWTAASVRYQQEWRLIEKRATVRRTRKDIERDAAIRAHNDELTRAVKKAKRQYERWVKIQALWNDTKLKMKIM
;
A
#
# COMPACT_ATOMS: atom_id res chain seq x y z
N MET A 1 6.60 17.15 -0.32
CA MET A 1 5.82 16.46 -1.36
C MET A 1 4.46 17.10 -1.45
N ARG A 2 3.97 17.37 -2.66
CA ARG A 2 2.54 17.60 -2.86
C ARG A 2 1.94 16.24 -3.13
N ASP A 3 1.15 15.72 -2.20
CA ASP A 3 0.45 14.44 -2.36
C ASP A 3 -0.69 14.52 -3.39
N THR A 4 -0.93 15.70 -3.93
CA THR A 4 -1.98 16.00 -4.90
C THR A 4 -1.35 16.54 -6.18
N VAL A 5 -1.73 15.97 -7.31
CA VAL A 5 -1.27 16.41 -8.64
C VAL A 5 -2.46 16.77 -9.53
N SER A 6 -2.28 17.79 -10.37
CA SER A 6 -3.27 18.24 -11.33
C SER A 6 -2.74 18.02 -12.75
N PHE A 7 -3.56 17.45 -13.63
CA PHE A 7 -3.20 17.16 -15.00
C PHE A 7 -4.41 17.34 -15.93
N SER A 8 -4.15 17.54 -17.21
CA SER A 8 -5.16 17.81 -18.23
C SER A 8 -4.91 17.01 -19.52
N GLN A 9 -5.97 16.88 -20.30
CA GLN A 9 -5.95 16.39 -21.67
C GLN A 9 -7.06 17.11 -22.44
N ASP A 10 -6.68 17.98 -23.38
CA ASP A 10 -7.60 18.84 -24.13
C ASP A 10 -8.51 19.67 -23.18
N SER A 11 -9.82 19.40 -23.16
CA SER A 11 -10.78 20.07 -22.26
C SER A 11 -10.92 19.37 -20.90
N PHE A 12 -10.36 18.17 -20.74
CA PHE A 12 -10.42 17.42 -19.49
C PHE A 12 -9.36 17.92 -18.51
N HIS A 13 -9.78 18.14 -17.26
CA HIS A 13 -8.91 18.55 -16.16
C HIS A 13 -9.22 17.67 -14.94
N ALA A 14 -8.18 17.17 -14.29
CA ALA A 14 -8.31 16.37 -13.09
C ALA A 14 -7.27 16.75 -12.04
N THR A 15 -7.66 16.58 -10.78
CA THR A 15 -6.78 16.69 -9.63
C THR A 15 -6.94 15.41 -8.82
N ILE A 16 -5.83 14.72 -8.53
CA ILE A 16 -5.85 13.45 -7.80
C ILE A 16 -4.99 13.55 -6.54
N TYR A 17 -5.45 12.90 -5.49
CA TYR A 17 -4.63 12.60 -4.31
C TYR A 17 -3.91 11.27 -4.56
N LEU A 18 -2.59 11.29 -4.68
CA LEU A 18 -1.76 10.14 -5.06
C LEU A 18 -1.91 8.94 -4.12
N PRO A 19 -2.03 9.09 -2.78
CA PRO A 19 -2.27 7.95 -1.90
C PRO A 19 -3.57 7.19 -2.20
N SER A 20 -4.59 7.86 -2.76
CA SER A 20 -5.86 7.19 -3.15
C SER A 20 -5.69 6.19 -4.30
N LEU A 21 -4.55 6.17 -5.00
CA LEU A 21 -4.27 5.19 -6.06
C LEU A 21 -4.31 3.74 -5.54
N LEU A 22 -4.08 3.51 -4.25
CA LEU A 22 -4.23 2.20 -3.60
C LEU A 22 -5.64 1.63 -3.73
N ASP A 23 -6.65 2.49 -3.59
CA ASP A 23 -8.05 2.09 -3.50
C ASP A 23 -8.72 1.98 -4.87
N LEU A 24 -8.09 2.51 -5.91
CA LEU A 24 -8.64 2.50 -7.26
C LEU A 24 -8.46 1.12 -7.94
N PRO A 25 -9.39 0.68 -8.80
CA PRO A 25 -9.15 -0.44 -9.70
C PRO A 25 -7.93 -0.20 -10.60
N VAL A 26 -7.14 -1.25 -10.89
CA VAL A 26 -5.91 -1.14 -11.72
C VAL A 26 -6.20 -0.48 -13.07
N LYS A 27 -7.33 -0.79 -13.70
CA LYS A 27 -7.77 -0.17 -14.96
C LYS A 27 -7.93 1.36 -14.85
N ASN A 28 -8.38 1.85 -13.70
CA ASN A 28 -8.57 3.28 -13.47
C ASN A 28 -7.23 3.97 -13.23
N VAL A 29 -6.33 3.33 -12.47
CA VAL A 29 -4.95 3.82 -12.28
C VAL A 29 -4.23 3.91 -13.62
N HIS A 30 -4.35 2.88 -14.47
CA HIS A 30 -3.78 2.89 -15.82
C HIS A 30 -4.32 4.06 -16.64
N LYS A 31 -5.65 4.26 -16.64
CA LYS A 31 -6.27 5.39 -17.36
C LYS A 31 -5.77 6.75 -16.86
N ILE A 32 -5.65 6.93 -15.55
CA ILE A 32 -5.09 8.14 -14.94
C ILE A 32 -3.67 8.39 -15.47
N PHE A 33 -2.81 7.38 -15.42
CA PHE A 33 -1.43 7.50 -15.93
C PHE A 33 -1.38 7.77 -17.43
N THR A 34 -2.22 7.12 -18.23
CA THR A 34 -2.29 7.39 -19.67
C THR A 34 -2.69 8.83 -19.97
N ILE A 35 -3.66 9.39 -19.25
CA ILE A 35 -4.10 10.79 -19.43
C ILE A 35 -2.99 11.74 -18.98
N MET A 36 -2.40 11.51 -17.80
CA MET A 36 -1.32 12.33 -17.27
C MET A 36 -0.09 12.33 -18.19
N LEU A 37 0.21 11.20 -18.84
CA LEU A 37 1.31 11.02 -19.78
C LEU A 37 0.94 11.34 -21.23
N TRP A 38 -0.25 11.90 -21.49
CA TRP A 38 -0.70 12.20 -22.85
C TRP A 38 0.07 13.37 -23.47
N ASP A 39 0.20 14.45 -22.71
CA ASP A 39 1.00 15.63 -23.06
C ASP A 39 2.06 15.82 -21.97
N ASP A 40 3.29 15.48 -22.30
CA ASP A 40 4.44 15.52 -21.38
C ASP A 40 4.83 16.95 -20.99
N ARG A 41 4.55 17.92 -21.85
CA ARG A 41 4.85 19.34 -21.62
C ARG A 41 3.81 19.98 -20.73
N GLU A 42 2.53 19.75 -21.03
CA GLU A 42 1.43 20.30 -20.23
C GLU A 42 1.41 19.72 -18.82
N ASN A 43 1.69 18.41 -18.70
CA ASN A 43 1.61 17.70 -17.42
C ASN A 43 2.97 17.46 -16.76
N GLU A 44 4.02 18.15 -17.20
CA GLU A 44 5.41 17.92 -16.78
C GLU A 44 5.56 17.90 -15.24
N GLN A 45 4.90 18.84 -14.56
CA GLN A 45 4.94 18.91 -13.09
C GLN A 45 4.22 17.73 -12.43
N ALA A 46 3.07 17.33 -12.96
CA ALA A 46 2.31 16.19 -12.44
C ALA A 46 3.07 14.87 -12.64
N ILE A 47 3.75 14.73 -13.77
CA ILE A 47 4.60 13.58 -14.08
C ILE A 47 5.76 13.50 -13.08
N ARG A 48 6.50 14.59 -12.88
CA ARG A 48 7.60 14.66 -11.91
C ARG A 48 7.14 14.37 -10.49
N ASP A 49 6.06 15.01 -10.04
CA ASP A 49 5.56 14.84 -8.68
C ASP A 49 5.06 13.41 -8.44
N THR A 50 4.43 12.79 -9.45
CA THR A 50 4.00 11.38 -9.40
C THR A 50 5.19 10.42 -9.35
N GLU A 51 6.23 10.69 -10.14
CA GLU A 51 7.45 9.88 -10.14
C GLU A 51 8.16 9.91 -8.79
N LEU A 52 8.43 11.11 -8.26
CA LEU A 52 9.02 11.29 -6.94
C LEU A 52 8.18 10.61 -5.85
N PHE A 53 6.86 10.78 -5.90
CA PHE A 53 5.96 10.10 -4.95
C PHE A 53 6.09 8.58 -4.99
N LEU A 54 6.17 7.98 -6.18
CA LEU A 54 6.32 6.53 -6.31
C LEU A 54 7.70 6.04 -5.86
N GLU A 55 8.75 6.82 -6.11
CA GLU A 55 10.11 6.55 -5.64
C GLU A 55 10.21 6.57 -4.10
N ASP A 56 9.43 7.42 -3.43
CA ASP A 56 9.41 7.53 -1.97
C ASP A 56 8.48 6.49 -1.31
N ILE A 57 7.24 6.36 -1.79
CA ILE A 57 6.20 5.56 -1.10
C ILE A 57 6.44 4.05 -1.18
N VAL A 58 7.11 3.57 -2.24
CA VAL A 58 7.40 2.12 -2.41
C VAL A 58 8.41 1.66 -1.34
N PRO A 59 9.58 2.32 -1.16
CA PRO A 59 10.47 2.06 -0.04
C PRO A 59 9.81 2.25 1.33
N GLU A 60 9.06 3.33 1.55
CA GLU A 60 8.38 3.59 2.83
C GLU A 60 7.41 2.46 3.20
N SER A 61 6.59 2.01 2.24
CA SER A 61 5.65 0.90 2.47
C SER A 61 6.37 -0.42 2.72
N LYS A 62 7.54 -0.65 2.12
CA LYS A 62 8.41 -1.79 2.43
C LYS A 62 8.95 -1.73 3.86
N GLN A 63 9.36 -0.55 4.32
CA GLN A 63 9.81 -0.35 5.69
C GLN A 63 8.66 -0.59 6.67
N ALA A 64 7.47 -0.08 6.40
CA ALA A 64 6.28 -0.31 7.21
C ALA A 64 5.92 -1.80 7.31
N TRP A 65 6.01 -2.54 6.19
CA TRP A 65 5.83 -4.00 6.21
C TRP A 65 6.91 -4.69 7.04
N THR A 66 8.18 -4.29 6.89
CA THR A 66 9.31 -4.85 7.63
C THR A 66 9.14 -4.61 9.14
N ALA A 67 8.77 -3.41 9.56
CA ALA A 67 8.50 -3.06 10.94
C ALA A 67 7.34 -3.88 11.52
N ALA A 68 6.24 -4.04 10.77
CA ALA A 68 5.13 -4.89 11.18
C ALA A 68 5.55 -6.36 11.31
N SER A 69 6.40 -6.86 10.42
CA SER A 69 6.95 -8.22 10.46
C SER A 69 7.82 -8.45 11.69
N VAL A 70 8.72 -7.51 12.00
CA VAL A 70 9.55 -7.56 13.21
C VAL A 70 8.67 -7.57 14.46
N ARG A 71 7.67 -6.67 14.53
CA ARG A 71 6.71 -6.62 15.63
C ARG A 71 5.96 -7.94 15.81
N TYR A 72 5.50 -8.53 14.71
CA TYR A 72 4.85 -9.84 14.72
C TYR A 72 5.76 -10.92 15.30
N GLN A 73 7.03 -10.98 14.90
CA GLN A 73 7.97 -11.99 15.39
C GLN A 73 8.29 -11.79 16.88
N GLN A 74 8.42 -10.55 17.33
CA GLN A 74 8.79 -10.22 18.72
C GLN A 74 7.63 -10.37 19.71
N GLU A 75 6.42 -9.97 19.29
CA GLU A 75 5.26 -9.88 20.20
C GLU A 75 4.32 -11.08 20.12
N TRP A 76 4.56 -12.03 19.20
CA TRP A 76 3.73 -13.23 19.09
C TRP A 76 3.79 -14.06 20.36
N ARG A 77 2.61 -14.44 20.88
CA ARG A 77 2.50 -15.25 22.10
C ARG A 77 1.91 -16.62 21.79
N LEU A 78 2.59 -17.68 22.23
CA LEU A 78 2.08 -19.04 22.11
C LEU A 78 0.91 -19.28 23.08
N ILE A 79 -0.14 -19.95 22.61
CA ILE A 79 -1.21 -20.48 23.46
C ILE A 79 -0.96 -21.95 23.65
N GLU A 80 -0.48 -22.33 24.84
CA GLU A 80 -0.22 -23.71 25.18
C GLU A 80 -1.53 -24.49 25.34
N LYS A 81 -1.66 -25.60 24.62
CA LYS A 81 -2.78 -26.53 24.82
C LYS A 81 -2.48 -27.41 26.04
N ARG A 82 -3.24 -27.26 27.13
CA ARG A 82 -3.17 -28.18 28.26
C ARG A 82 -3.80 -29.52 27.89
N ALA A 83 -3.07 -30.61 28.12
CA ALA A 83 -3.49 -31.96 27.75
C ALA A 83 -4.57 -32.57 28.68
N THR A 84 -4.68 -32.13 29.93
CA THR A 84 -5.37 -32.94 30.97
C THR A 84 -6.22 -32.16 31.98
N VAL A 85 -6.28 -30.83 31.93
CA VAL A 85 -6.96 -30.02 32.96
C VAL A 85 -8.22 -29.35 32.42
N ARG A 86 -9.34 -29.48 33.16
CA ARG A 86 -10.58 -28.74 32.90
C ARG A 86 -10.28 -27.24 32.95
N ARG A 87 -10.42 -26.54 31.83
CA ARG A 87 -10.10 -25.11 31.72
C ARG A 87 -11.03 -24.29 32.62
N THR A 88 -10.45 -23.39 33.40
CA THR A 88 -11.23 -22.42 34.16
C THR A 88 -11.67 -21.26 33.26
N ARG A 89 -12.68 -20.49 33.69
CA ARG A 89 -13.12 -19.28 32.99
C ARG A 89 -11.97 -18.29 32.78
N LYS A 90 -11.11 -18.10 33.78
CA LYS A 90 -9.92 -17.22 33.70
C LYS A 90 -8.93 -17.70 32.62
N ASP A 91 -8.76 -19.01 32.47
CA ASP A 91 -7.87 -19.55 31.43
C ASP A 91 -8.42 -19.28 30.02
N ILE A 92 -9.73 -19.41 29.84
CA ILE A 92 -10.41 -19.12 28.57
C ILE A 92 -10.29 -17.63 28.22
N GLU A 93 -10.49 -16.74 29.19
CA GLU A 93 -10.37 -15.29 29.02
C GLU A 93 -8.93 -14.88 28.65
N ARG A 94 -7.92 -15.44 29.33
CA ARG A 94 -6.50 -15.22 28.99
C ARG A 94 -6.16 -15.71 27.59
N ASP A 95 -6.58 -16.93 27.22
CA ASP A 95 -6.34 -17.46 25.88
C ASP A 95 -7.01 -16.58 24.82
N ALA A 96 -8.22 -16.09 25.07
CA ALA A 96 -8.94 -15.19 24.16
C ALA A 96 -8.19 -13.86 23.97
N ALA A 97 -7.66 -13.27 25.04
CA ALA A 97 -6.85 -12.05 24.96
C ALA A 97 -5.57 -12.26 24.14
N ILE A 98 -4.89 -13.41 24.32
CA ILE A 98 -3.71 -13.76 23.52
C ILE A 98 -4.09 -13.94 22.03
N ARG A 99 -5.22 -14.59 21.73
CA ARG A 99 -5.70 -14.72 20.33
C ARG A 99 -5.98 -13.36 19.72
N ALA A 100 -6.68 -12.49 20.42
CA ALA A 100 -7.01 -11.15 19.92
C ALA A 100 -5.75 -10.34 19.57
N HIS A 101 -4.74 -10.37 20.45
CA HIS A 101 -3.43 -9.75 20.22
C HIS A 101 -2.71 -10.33 18.98
N ASN A 102 -2.61 -11.65 18.91
CA ASN A 102 -1.98 -12.34 17.78
C ASN A 102 -2.72 -12.10 16.45
N ASP A 103 -4.06 -12.04 16.48
CA ASP A 103 -4.88 -11.72 15.32
C ASP A 103 -4.64 -10.28 14.85
N GLU A 104 -4.48 -9.33 15.77
CA GLU A 104 -4.10 -7.96 15.45
C GLU A 104 -2.73 -7.89 14.77
N LEU A 105 -1.71 -8.55 15.35
CA LEU A 105 -0.38 -8.64 14.74
C LEU A 105 -0.45 -9.23 13.33
N THR A 106 -1.20 -10.31 13.16
CA THR A 106 -1.39 -10.97 11.85
C THR A 106 -2.06 -10.04 10.85
N ARG A 107 -3.11 -9.32 11.27
CA ARG A 107 -3.82 -8.36 10.42
C ARG A 107 -2.92 -7.20 10.02
N ALA A 108 -2.11 -6.68 10.95
CA ALA A 108 -1.18 -5.60 10.69
C ALA A 108 -0.14 -5.99 9.62
N VAL A 109 0.51 -7.15 9.78
CA VAL A 109 1.49 -7.66 8.78
C VAL A 109 0.83 -7.87 7.42
N LYS A 110 -0.34 -8.53 7.39
CA LYS A 110 -1.06 -8.78 6.12
C LYS A 110 -1.49 -7.47 5.45
N LYS A 111 -1.94 -6.48 6.21
CA LYS A 111 -2.32 -5.17 5.69
C LYS A 111 -1.11 -4.45 5.09
N ALA A 112 -0.02 -4.34 5.83
CA ALA A 112 1.20 -3.66 5.37
C ALA A 112 1.79 -4.35 4.12
N LYS A 113 1.84 -5.68 4.11
CA LYS A 113 2.28 -6.46 2.95
C LYS A 113 1.42 -6.17 1.71
N ARG A 114 0.09 -6.21 1.85
CA ARG A 114 -0.83 -5.91 0.74
C ARG A 114 -0.64 -4.50 0.20
N GLN A 115 -0.40 -3.52 1.07
CA GLN A 115 -0.14 -2.14 0.65
C GLN A 115 1.17 -2.04 -0.13
N TYR A 116 2.26 -2.64 0.36
CA TYR A 116 3.54 -2.69 -0.35
C TYR A 116 3.41 -3.36 -1.73
N GLU A 117 2.82 -4.56 -1.79
CA GLU A 117 2.60 -5.27 -3.06
C GLU A 117 1.75 -4.45 -4.04
N ARG A 118 0.77 -3.71 -3.51
CA ARG A 118 -0.07 -2.84 -4.31
C ARG A 118 0.72 -1.67 -4.89
N TRP A 119 1.58 -1.02 -4.09
CA TRP A 119 2.43 0.07 -4.56
C TRP A 119 3.45 -0.39 -5.60
N VAL A 120 4.09 -1.54 -5.41
CA VAL A 120 4.98 -2.14 -6.41
C VAL A 120 4.25 -2.33 -7.75
N LYS A 121 3.00 -2.81 -7.71
CA LYS A 121 2.19 -2.98 -8.92
C LYS A 121 1.85 -1.64 -9.58
N ILE A 122 1.55 -0.60 -8.81
CA ILE A 122 1.27 0.74 -9.32
C ILE A 122 2.54 1.33 -9.97
N GLN A 123 3.71 1.19 -9.34
CA GLN A 123 4.98 1.64 -9.89
C GLN A 123 5.35 0.91 -11.19
N ALA A 124 5.15 -0.41 -11.26
CA ALA A 124 5.34 -1.16 -12.50
C ALA A 124 4.41 -0.66 -13.61
N LEU A 125 3.14 -0.42 -13.28
CA LEU A 125 2.17 0.13 -14.23
C LEU A 125 2.57 1.52 -14.74
N TRP A 126 3.09 2.38 -13.86
CA TRP A 126 3.62 3.70 -14.22
C TRP A 126 4.76 3.56 -15.25
N ASN A 127 5.76 2.73 -14.95
CA ASN A 127 6.91 2.52 -15.83
C ASN A 127 6.52 1.93 -17.19
N ASP A 128 5.63 0.93 -17.20
CA ASP A 128 5.08 0.36 -18.44
C ASP A 128 4.32 1.40 -19.27
N THR A 129 3.59 2.31 -18.61
CA THR A 129 2.81 3.35 -19.30
C THR A 129 3.74 4.39 -19.90
N LYS A 130 4.76 4.87 -19.16
CA LYS A 130 5.79 5.78 -19.69
C LYS A 130 6.45 5.22 -20.95
N LEU A 131 6.89 3.95 -20.88
CA LEU A 131 7.55 3.27 -22.00
C LEU A 131 6.64 3.18 -23.24
N LYS A 132 5.34 2.89 -23.05
CA LYS A 132 4.37 2.86 -24.16
C LYS A 132 4.12 4.22 -24.79
N MET A 133 4.08 5.27 -23.97
CA MET A 133 3.85 6.65 -24.42
C MET A 133 5.10 7.28 -25.06
N LYS A 134 6.25 6.56 -25.06
CA LYS A 134 7.56 7.05 -25.56
C LYS A 134 8.07 8.30 -24.84
N ILE A 135 7.59 8.52 -23.63
CA ILE A 135 8.15 9.55 -22.75
C ILE A 135 9.40 8.90 -22.15
N MET A 136 10.55 9.37 -22.62
CA MET A 136 11.88 8.90 -22.23
C MET A 136 12.51 9.88 -21.26
#